data_AF-A0A970AHH8-F1
#
_entry.id   AF-A0A970AHH8-F1
#
_cell.length_a   1.000
_cell.length_b   1.000
_cell.length_c   1.000
_cell.angle_alpha   90.00
_cell.angle_beta   90.00
_cell.angle_gamma   90.00
#
_symmetry.space_group_name_H-M   'P 1'
#
loop_
_entity.id
_entity.type
_entity.pdbx_description
1 polymer ?
#
loop_
_entity_poly.entity_id
_entity_poly.type
_entity_poly.pdbx_seq_one_letter_code
_entity_poly.pdbx_strand_id
1 'polypeptide(L)'
;MKKISLLGSTGSIGTQTLEVVRSAEQKIKIYALTANTRVDLLEEQTREFKPELVVMMDEKAARELRIRVKDLPVKVLAGLDGMIAAAAYEPIDIVVTAVSGSIGLEPTLAALEAGKNIALANKETLVAAGELVMNLAAKKGCSIIPVDSEHSAVFQCLERRNRELGVRNRESEFKIILTASGGPFRGWKKEQLTTVTPAMALRHPNWNMGSKITIDSATMMNKGLEVIEAHFLFGVAYDRIEVLVHPQSIVHSMVEYQDGSIIAQLGMPDMRLPIQYALSYPDRWDASFNEFSLAGKTLSFEKPDLETFPALKLAYECGQQGGTLPAVMNAANEICVHAFLHSRIKYHEILEITERTCRDHKSEKADNLKTILAADAWAREYAEELISQKK
;
A
#
# COMPACT_ATOMS: atom_id res chain seq x y z
N MET A 1 13.84 15.11 -16.74
CA MET A 1 14.41 14.41 -15.56
C MET A 1 13.47 14.63 -14.38
N LYS A 2 12.88 13.58 -13.84
CA LYS A 2 11.95 13.60 -12.69
C LYS A 2 12.75 13.50 -11.39
N LYS A 3 12.43 14.33 -10.41
CA LYS A 3 13.14 14.44 -9.12
C LYS A 3 12.29 13.82 -8.03
N ILE A 4 12.82 12.85 -7.30
CA ILE A 4 12.00 12.05 -6.37
C ILE A 4 12.55 12.02 -4.95
N SER A 5 11.63 11.94 -4.00
CA SER A 5 11.89 11.48 -2.63
C SER A 5 11.31 10.08 -2.47
N LEU A 6 12.10 9.14 -1.94
CA LEU A 6 11.68 7.76 -1.73
C LEU A 6 11.60 7.46 -0.24
N LEU A 7 10.37 7.37 0.27
CA LEU A 7 10.11 7.02 1.66
C LEU A 7 10.10 5.50 1.82
N GLY A 8 11.03 4.91 2.59
CA GLY A 8 11.12 3.46 2.76
C GLY A 8 11.99 2.75 1.72
N SER A 9 13.14 3.33 1.35
CA SER A 9 14.03 2.86 0.28
C SER A 9 14.63 1.46 0.51
N THR A 10 14.70 1.02 1.76
CA THR A 10 15.28 -0.29 2.13
C THR A 10 14.24 -1.42 2.18
N GLY A 11 12.95 -1.12 1.97
CA GLY A 11 11.87 -2.11 1.87
C GLY A 11 11.74 -2.70 0.47
N SER A 12 10.85 -3.69 0.29
CA SER A 12 10.69 -4.39 -1.01
C SER A 12 10.34 -3.46 -2.16
N ILE A 13 9.39 -2.54 -1.97
CA ILE A 13 9.04 -1.53 -2.98
C ILE A 13 10.17 -0.51 -3.17
N GLY A 14 10.84 -0.12 -2.08
CA GLY A 14 11.96 0.82 -2.12
C GLY A 14 13.13 0.32 -2.95
N THR A 15 13.58 -0.92 -2.72
CA THR A 15 14.68 -1.51 -3.48
C THR A 15 14.34 -1.69 -4.95
N GLN A 16 13.11 -2.12 -5.26
CA GLN A 16 12.61 -2.23 -6.63
C GLN A 16 12.45 -0.87 -7.32
N THR A 17 12.11 0.17 -6.57
CA THR A 17 12.11 1.55 -7.08
C THR A 17 13.51 1.98 -7.50
N LEU A 18 14.53 1.67 -6.68
CA LEU A 18 15.91 1.95 -7.03
C LEU A 18 16.40 1.12 -8.23
N GLU A 19 15.92 -0.10 -8.43
CA GLU A 19 16.16 -0.86 -9.67
C GLU A 19 15.57 -0.16 -10.90
N VAL A 20 14.32 0.31 -10.83
CA VAL A 20 13.69 1.09 -11.90
C VAL A 20 14.50 2.35 -12.20
N VAL A 21 14.96 3.06 -11.17
CA VAL A 21 15.80 4.27 -11.29
C VAL A 21 17.12 3.96 -12.00
N ARG A 22 17.79 2.85 -11.68
CA ARG A 22 19.02 2.41 -12.38
C ARG A 22 18.78 2.19 -13.86
N SER A 23 17.65 1.56 -14.21
CA SER A 23 17.32 1.29 -15.62
C SER A 23 16.79 2.49 -16.40
N ALA A 24 16.39 3.57 -15.73
CA ALA A 24 15.71 4.68 -16.38
C ALA A 24 16.63 5.66 -17.13
N GLU A 25 17.86 5.28 -17.48
CA GLU A 25 18.80 6.10 -18.30
C GLU A 25 18.90 7.57 -17.87
N GLN A 26 19.07 7.84 -16.57
CA GLN A 26 19.15 9.20 -16.01
C GLN A 26 17.86 10.04 -16.14
N LYS A 27 16.71 9.43 -16.45
CA LYS A 27 15.40 10.10 -16.42
C LYS A 27 14.97 10.46 -15.00
N ILE A 28 15.53 9.83 -13.96
CA ILE A 28 15.20 10.06 -12.55
C ILE A 28 16.43 10.50 -11.73
N LYS A 29 16.25 11.48 -10.84
CA LYS A 29 17.21 11.86 -9.79
C LYS A 29 16.59 11.65 -8.40
N ILE A 30 17.28 10.91 -7.53
CA ILE A 30 16.93 10.77 -6.11
C ILE A 30 17.43 12.00 -5.34
N TYR A 31 16.54 12.66 -4.60
CA TYR A 31 16.90 13.77 -3.70
C TYR A 31 16.87 13.37 -2.22
N ALA A 32 15.95 12.48 -1.85
CA ALA A 32 15.86 11.99 -0.49
C ALA A 32 15.57 10.49 -0.43
N LEU A 33 16.19 9.82 0.54
CA LEU A 33 15.93 8.42 0.88
C LEU A 33 15.58 8.31 2.36
N THR A 34 14.57 7.52 2.71
CA THR A 34 14.28 7.20 4.11
C THR A 34 14.27 5.71 4.37
N ALA A 35 14.69 5.31 5.57
CA ALA A 35 14.59 3.93 6.04
C ALA A 35 14.26 3.90 7.53
N ASN A 36 14.07 2.70 8.08
CA ASN A 36 13.79 2.53 9.51
C ASN A 36 15.09 2.24 10.30
N THR A 37 15.59 1.00 10.22
CA THR A 37 16.72 0.51 11.02
C THR A 37 17.85 -0.13 10.20
N ARG A 38 17.68 -0.33 8.89
CA ARG A 38 18.66 -1.01 8.02
C ARG A 38 19.77 -0.04 7.58
N VAL A 39 20.69 0.29 8.50
CA VAL A 39 21.78 1.25 8.28
C VAL A 39 22.68 0.86 7.10
N ASP A 40 23.13 -0.41 7.06
CA ASP A 40 24.07 -0.89 6.04
C ASP A 40 23.53 -0.66 4.62
N LEU A 41 22.29 -1.09 4.37
CA LEU A 41 21.66 -0.95 3.06
C LEU A 41 21.40 0.53 2.71
N LEU A 42 20.99 1.37 3.68
CA LEU A 42 20.80 2.79 3.38
C LEU A 42 22.13 3.49 3.09
N GLU A 43 23.23 3.12 3.75
CA GLU A 43 24.56 3.64 3.43
C GLU A 43 24.96 3.31 1.98
N GLU A 44 24.80 2.05 1.57
CA GLU A 44 25.07 1.60 0.19
C GLU A 44 24.26 2.43 -0.82
N GLN A 45 22.95 2.55 -0.59
CA GLN A 45 22.06 3.36 -1.43
C GLN A 45 22.46 4.85 -1.44
N THR A 46 22.90 5.40 -0.30
CA THR A 46 23.34 6.80 -0.20
C THR A 46 24.59 7.04 -1.04
N ARG A 47 25.56 6.11 -1.00
CA ARG A 47 26.80 6.21 -1.77
C ARG A 47 26.55 6.08 -3.27
N GLU A 48 25.63 5.21 -3.65
CA GLU A 48 25.25 4.99 -5.05
C GLU A 48 24.48 6.18 -5.63
N PHE A 49 23.37 6.55 -5.02
CA PHE A 49 22.42 7.53 -5.57
C PHE A 49 22.73 8.98 -5.18
N LYS A 50 23.61 9.19 -4.20
CA LYS A 50 24.08 10.51 -3.72
C LYS A 50 22.92 11.50 -3.49
N PRO A 51 21.90 11.13 -2.68
CA PRO A 51 20.83 12.05 -2.32
C PRO A 51 21.36 13.23 -1.51
N GLU A 52 20.59 14.31 -1.43
CA GLU A 52 20.92 15.46 -0.59
C GLU A 52 20.49 15.25 0.86
N LEU A 53 19.45 14.43 1.07
CA LEU A 53 18.88 14.14 2.37
C LEU A 53 18.71 12.62 2.57
N VAL A 54 19.09 12.12 3.73
CA VAL A 54 18.75 10.77 4.18
C VAL A 54 18.14 10.82 5.58
N VAL A 55 17.18 9.92 5.82
CA VAL A 55 16.43 9.89 7.07
C VAL A 55 16.36 8.47 7.59
N MET A 56 16.66 8.28 8.88
CA MET A 56 16.35 7.05 9.59
C MET A 56 15.23 7.31 10.58
N MET A 57 14.16 6.51 10.54
CA MET A 57 13.09 6.61 11.53
C MET A 57 13.61 6.30 12.95
N ASP A 58 14.52 5.34 13.10
CA ASP A 58 15.18 5.05 14.37
C ASP A 58 16.34 6.02 14.65
N GLU A 59 16.29 6.66 15.82
CA GLU A 59 17.27 7.65 16.26
C GLU A 59 18.69 7.08 16.45
N LYS A 60 18.81 5.81 16.88
CA LYS A 60 20.14 5.19 17.04
C LYS A 60 20.75 4.92 15.67
N ALA A 61 19.96 4.38 14.74
CA ALA A 61 20.34 4.14 13.36
C ALA A 61 20.70 5.44 12.62
N ALA A 62 19.99 6.54 12.88
CA ALA A 62 20.33 7.87 12.34
C ALA A 62 21.71 8.36 12.80
N ARG A 63 22.02 8.20 14.10
CA ARG A 63 23.33 8.57 14.66
C ARG A 63 24.45 7.75 14.05
N GLU A 64 24.22 6.45 13.90
CA GLU A 64 25.18 5.54 13.28
C GLU A 64 25.44 5.94 11.81
N LEU A 65 24.38 6.09 11.01
CA LEU A 65 24.50 6.48 9.60
C LEU A 65 25.27 7.79 9.44
N ARG A 66 25.01 8.80 10.27
CA ARG A 66 25.72 10.10 10.24
C ARG A 66 27.24 9.96 10.39
N ILE A 67 27.71 9.00 11.18
CA ILE A 67 29.14 8.71 11.32
C ILE A 67 29.67 8.05 10.05
N ARG A 68 28.92 7.10 9.50
CA ARG A 68 29.34 6.29 8.34
C ARG A 68 29.42 7.10 7.05
N VAL A 69 28.51 8.06 6.85
CA VAL A 69 28.47 8.91 5.63
C VAL A 69 29.09 10.30 5.83
N LYS A 70 29.90 10.49 6.88
CA LYS A 70 30.53 11.79 7.19
C LYS A 70 31.42 12.34 6.07
N ASP A 71 31.88 11.46 5.18
CA ASP A 71 32.68 11.77 4.01
C ASP A 71 31.85 12.29 2.82
N LEU A 72 30.52 12.15 2.88
CA LEU A 72 29.60 12.56 1.82
C LEU A 72 28.92 13.90 2.17
N PRO A 73 28.62 14.75 1.18
CA PRO A 73 27.87 15.99 1.38
C PRO A 73 26.35 15.71 1.47
N VAL A 74 25.92 14.86 2.41
CA VAL A 74 24.53 14.46 2.61
C VAL A 74 24.04 14.86 4.00
N LYS A 75 22.82 15.38 4.10
CA LYS A 75 22.18 15.69 5.38
C LYS A 75 21.53 14.45 5.97
N VAL A 76 21.77 14.16 7.25
CA VAL A 76 21.15 13.03 7.97
C VAL A 76 20.16 13.54 9.01
N LEU A 77 18.86 13.28 8.81
CA LEU A 77 17.78 13.54 9.77
C LEU A 77 17.29 12.24 10.43
N ALA A 78 16.46 12.38 11.47
CA ALA A 78 15.92 11.28 12.23
C ALA A 78 14.42 11.45 12.49
N GLY A 79 13.74 10.33 12.76
CA GLY A 79 12.35 10.30 13.22
C GLY A 79 11.32 10.74 12.17
N LEU A 80 10.08 10.89 12.64
CA LEU A 80 8.94 11.28 11.81
C LEU A 80 9.11 12.67 11.21
N ASP A 81 9.61 13.64 12.00
CA ASP A 81 9.90 15.00 11.52
C ASP A 81 10.89 14.99 10.34
N GLY A 82 11.90 14.12 10.41
CA GLY A 82 12.83 13.92 9.30
C GLY A 82 12.12 13.37 8.06
N MET A 83 11.20 12.42 8.24
CA MET A 83 10.45 11.81 7.12
C MET A 83 9.48 12.80 6.48
N ILE A 84 8.81 13.63 7.28
CA ILE A 84 7.99 14.75 6.84
C ILE A 84 8.85 15.74 6.03
N ALA A 85 10.03 16.10 6.54
CA ALA A 85 10.96 16.98 5.84
C ALA A 85 11.45 16.38 4.51
N ALA A 86 11.67 15.07 4.43
CA ALA A 86 12.01 14.38 3.19
C ALA A 86 10.86 14.35 2.18
N ALA A 87 9.63 14.23 2.65
CA ALA A 87 8.44 14.23 1.80
C ALA A 87 8.10 15.63 1.26
N ALA A 88 8.40 16.69 2.01
CA ALA A 88 8.22 18.07 1.58
C ALA A 88 9.48 18.69 0.93
N TYR A 89 10.55 17.93 0.74
CA TYR A 89 11.86 18.45 0.32
C TYR A 89 11.80 19.15 -1.05
N GLU A 90 12.50 20.28 -1.20
CA GLU A 90 12.64 20.94 -2.50
C GLU A 90 13.99 20.60 -3.15
N PRO A 91 14.07 20.44 -4.49
CA PRO A 91 13.05 20.72 -5.49
C PRO A 91 12.41 19.42 -6.07
N ILE A 92 11.89 18.51 -5.23
CA ILE A 92 11.30 17.25 -5.73
C ILE A 92 9.97 17.49 -6.47
N ASP A 93 9.65 16.60 -7.42
CA ASP A 93 8.42 16.60 -8.22
C ASP A 93 7.39 15.58 -7.70
N ILE A 94 7.87 14.43 -7.20
CA ILE A 94 7.04 13.31 -6.77
C ILE A 94 7.65 12.61 -5.54
N VAL A 95 6.80 12.15 -4.64
CA VAL A 95 7.17 11.33 -3.48
C VAL A 95 6.70 9.91 -3.71
N VAL A 96 7.60 8.94 -3.62
CA VAL A 96 7.26 7.52 -3.62
C VAL A 96 7.07 7.06 -2.17
N THR A 97 5.85 6.69 -1.80
CA THR A 97 5.53 6.26 -0.43
C THR A 97 5.63 4.74 -0.33
N ALA A 98 6.83 4.22 -0.08
CA ALA A 98 7.14 2.78 0.01
C ALA A 98 7.25 2.27 1.47
N VAL A 99 6.68 3.00 2.42
CA VAL A 99 6.56 2.59 3.83
C VAL A 99 5.34 1.69 4.04
N SER A 100 5.31 0.96 5.16
CA SER A 100 4.17 0.10 5.53
C SER A 100 3.46 0.67 6.76
N GLY A 101 2.14 0.51 6.79
CA GLY A 101 1.28 0.96 7.89
C GLY A 101 0.97 2.47 7.88
N SER A 102 0.30 2.95 8.91
CA SER A 102 -0.21 4.34 8.98
C SER A 102 0.86 5.42 9.12
N ILE A 103 2.13 5.05 9.34
CA ILE A 103 3.26 6.00 9.44
C ILE A 103 3.49 6.82 8.16
N GLY A 104 2.98 6.34 7.01
CA GLY A 104 3.03 7.07 5.74
C GLY A 104 2.07 8.25 5.64
N LEU A 105 1.09 8.37 6.54
CA LEU A 105 0.01 9.36 6.44
C LEU A 105 0.53 10.80 6.55
N GLU A 106 1.22 11.13 7.65
CA GLU A 106 1.70 12.51 7.88
C GLU A 106 2.72 12.97 6.82
N PRO A 107 3.71 12.15 6.42
CA PRO A 107 4.58 12.49 5.29
C PRO A 107 3.82 12.70 3.98
N THR A 108 2.78 11.91 3.71
CA THR A 108 1.95 12.07 2.50
C THR A 108 1.19 13.39 2.52
N LEU A 109 0.57 13.75 3.65
CA LEU A 109 -0.11 15.04 3.79
C LEU A 109 0.87 16.22 3.64
N ALA A 110 2.07 16.12 4.20
CA ALA A 110 3.10 17.14 4.07
C ALA A 110 3.59 17.31 2.62
N ALA A 111 3.76 16.22 1.89
CA ALA A 111 4.10 16.24 0.47
C ALA A 111 3.00 16.94 -0.36
N LEU A 112 1.73 16.61 -0.12
CA LEU A 112 0.60 17.26 -0.79
C LEU A 112 0.50 18.74 -0.44
N GLU A 113 0.69 19.12 0.83
CA GLU A 113 0.72 20.53 1.26
C GLU A 113 1.82 21.32 0.51
N ALA A 114 2.97 20.69 0.28
CA ALA A 114 4.10 21.22 -0.48
C ALA A 114 3.92 21.12 -2.02
N GLY A 115 2.74 20.73 -2.51
CA GLY A 115 2.41 20.70 -3.93
C GLY A 115 3.04 19.52 -4.70
N LYS A 116 3.44 18.44 -4.01
CA LYS A 116 4.12 17.29 -4.62
C LYS A 116 3.12 16.23 -5.07
N ASN A 117 3.40 15.61 -6.21
CA ASN A 117 2.67 14.41 -6.61
C ASN A 117 3.07 13.22 -5.73
N ILE A 118 2.20 12.22 -5.63
CA ILE A 118 2.44 11.01 -4.85
C ILE A 118 2.43 9.79 -5.76
N ALA A 119 3.47 8.97 -5.72
CA ALA A 119 3.44 7.59 -6.19
C ALA A 119 3.15 6.69 -4.98
N LEU A 120 1.89 6.30 -4.83
CA LEU A 120 1.35 5.72 -3.61
C LEU A 120 1.43 4.19 -3.63
N ALA A 121 2.34 3.61 -2.84
CA ALA A 121 2.40 2.16 -2.59
C ALA A 121 1.86 1.76 -1.20
N ASN A 122 1.62 2.73 -0.32
CA ASN A 122 1.17 2.53 1.05
C ASN A 122 -0.36 2.68 1.12
N LYS A 123 -1.06 1.57 0.87
CA LYS A 123 -2.53 1.52 0.91
C LYS A 123 -3.12 1.98 2.23
N GLU A 124 -2.43 1.70 3.35
CA GLU A 124 -2.90 2.02 4.70
C GLU A 124 -3.15 3.53 4.89
N THR A 125 -2.45 4.40 4.15
CA THR A 125 -2.71 5.84 4.14
C THR A 125 -4.13 6.16 3.65
N LEU A 126 -4.57 5.56 2.54
CA LEU A 126 -5.92 5.78 2.02
C LEU A 126 -6.98 4.99 2.78
N VAL A 127 -6.65 3.84 3.33
CA VAL A 127 -7.58 3.12 4.22
C VAL A 127 -7.87 3.95 5.47
N ALA A 128 -6.85 4.52 6.11
CA ALA A 128 -7.02 5.27 7.34
C ALA A 128 -7.61 6.68 7.12
N ALA A 129 -7.23 7.36 6.03
CA ALA A 129 -7.48 8.78 5.84
C ALA A 129 -7.86 9.17 4.41
N GLY A 130 -8.51 8.27 3.67
CA GLY A 130 -8.78 8.44 2.23
C GLY A 130 -9.48 9.76 1.89
N GLU A 131 -10.54 10.12 2.61
CA GLU A 131 -11.25 11.39 2.37
C GLU A 131 -10.33 12.61 2.58
N LEU A 132 -9.57 12.64 3.67
CA LEU A 132 -8.64 13.73 3.99
C LEU A 132 -7.55 13.88 2.93
N VAL A 133 -6.92 12.76 2.55
CA VAL A 133 -5.81 12.71 1.58
C VAL A 133 -6.30 13.12 0.18
N MET A 134 -7.41 12.53 -0.30
CA MET A 134 -7.93 12.83 -1.63
C MET A 134 -8.44 14.27 -1.74
N ASN A 135 -9.09 14.80 -0.68
CA ASN A 135 -9.53 16.20 -0.66
C ASN A 135 -8.35 17.17 -0.67
N LEU A 136 -7.29 16.90 0.08
CA LEU A 136 -6.09 17.72 0.09
C LEU A 136 -5.39 17.70 -1.28
N ALA A 137 -5.22 16.52 -1.88
CA ALA A 137 -4.63 16.39 -3.21
C ALA A 137 -5.41 17.20 -4.26
N ALA A 138 -6.74 17.10 -4.26
CA ALA A 138 -7.60 17.90 -5.14
C ALA A 138 -7.46 19.41 -4.88
N LYS A 139 -7.43 19.84 -3.61
CA LYS A 139 -7.25 21.25 -3.23
C LYS A 139 -5.91 21.82 -3.69
N LYS A 140 -4.86 21.00 -3.69
CA LYS A 140 -3.49 21.39 -4.04
C LYS A 140 -3.17 21.18 -5.53
N GLY A 141 -4.06 20.54 -6.29
CA GLY A 141 -3.82 20.18 -7.68
C GLY A 141 -2.73 19.11 -7.84
N CYS A 142 -2.52 18.29 -6.81
CA CYS A 142 -1.54 17.21 -6.82
C CYS A 142 -2.20 15.92 -7.31
N SER A 143 -1.44 15.12 -8.06
CA SER A 143 -1.84 13.79 -8.49
C SER A 143 -1.41 12.73 -7.49
N ILE A 144 -2.28 11.76 -7.23
CA ILE A 144 -1.96 10.51 -6.55
C ILE A 144 -1.99 9.40 -7.59
N ILE A 145 -0.83 8.78 -7.83
CA ILE A 145 -0.63 7.76 -8.84
C ILE A 145 -0.41 6.42 -8.12
N PRO A 146 -1.28 5.42 -8.31
CA PRO A 146 -1.17 4.16 -7.60
C PRO A 146 0.04 3.35 -8.05
N VAL A 147 0.76 2.82 -7.07
CA VAL A 147 1.86 1.86 -7.24
C VAL A 147 1.43 0.44 -6.84
N ASP A 148 0.40 0.29 -6.01
CA ASP A 148 -0.22 -1.02 -5.78
C ASP A 148 -0.64 -1.65 -7.13
N SER A 149 -0.36 -2.94 -7.33
CA SER A 149 -0.42 -3.59 -8.64
C SER A 149 -1.82 -3.53 -9.24
N GLU A 150 -2.82 -3.82 -8.43
CA GLU A 150 -4.22 -3.85 -8.80
C GLU A 150 -4.72 -2.46 -9.17
N HIS A 151 -4.42 -1.45 -8.36
CA HIS A 151 -4.86 -0.08 -8.62
C HIS A 151 -4.07 0.56 -9.76
N SER A 152 -2.79 0.23 -9.91
CA SER A 152 -2.02 0.62 -11.08
C SER A 152 -2.60 0.00 -12.36
N ALA A 153 -3.06 -1.24 -12.30
CA ALA A 153 -3.76 -1.91 -13.40
C ALA A 153 -5.08 -1.21 -13.72
N VAL A 154 -5.93 -0.94 -12.73
CA VAL A 154 -7.16 -0.13 -12.90
C VAL A 154 -6.83 1.21 -13.55
N PHE A 155 -5.87 1.94 -12.99
CA PHE A 155 -5.46 3.25 -13.48
C PHE A 155 -5.00 3.18 -14.96
N GLN A 156 -4.28 2.13 -15.36
CA GLN A 156 -3.89 1.87 -16.75
C GLN A 156 -5.04 1.48 -17.68
N CYS A 157 -6.14 0.95 -17.16
CA CYS A 157 -7.35 0.61 -17.92
C CYS A 157 -8.31 1.81 -18.09
N LEU A 158 -8.17 2.85 -17.27
CA LEU A 158 -9.01 4.06 -17.36
C LEU A 158 -8.65 4.90 -18.59
N GLU A 159 -9.66 5.48 -19.23
CA GLU A 159 -9.46 6.51 -20.24
C GLU A 159 -8.77 7.76 -19.65
N ARG A 160 -8.07 8.54 -20.48
CA ARG A 160 -7.33 9.74 -20.03
C ARG A 160 -8.22 10.75 -19.30
N ARG A 161 -9.44 10.98 -19.80
CA ARG A 161 -10.44 11.83 -19.14
C ARG A 161 -10.75 11.32 -17.72
N ASN A 162 -10.86 10.01 -17.58
CA ASN A 162 -11.05 9.29 -16.32
C ASN A 162 -9.72 9.11 -15.55
N ARG A 163 -8.65 9.81 -15.91
CA ARG A 163 -7.47 9.98 -15.05
C ARG A 163 -7.32 11.43 -14.59
N GLU A 164 -7.71 12.39 -15.44
CA GLU A 164 -7.50 13.82 -15.23
C GLU A 164 -8.64 14.54 -14.48
N LEU A 165 -9.90 14.08 -14.61
CA LEU A 165 -11.02 14.64 -13.84
C LEU A 165 -10.97 14.11 -12.40
N GLY A 166 -10.40 14.83 -11.44
CA GLY A 166 -10.37 14.38 -10.03
C GLY A 166 -11.72 13.81 -9.54
N VAL A 167 -11.66 12.91 -8.54
CA VAL A 167 -12.66 11.99 -7.92
C VAL A 167 -14.18 12.33 -7.99
N ARG A 168 -14.59 13.57 -8.28
CA ARG A 168 -16.00 13.99 -8.25
C ARG A 168 -16.77 13.45 -9.48
N ASN A 169 -17.85 12.70 -9.21
CA ASN A 169 -18.89 12.21 -10.13
C ASN A 169 -18.55 11.01 -11.04
N ARG A 170 -17.71 10.06 -10.58
CA ARG A 170 -17.41 8.83 -11.35
C ARG A 170 -18.19 7.58 -10.94
N GLU A 171 -19.03 7.68 -9.91
CA GLU A 171 -19.75 6.56 -9.29
C GLU A 171 -20.56 5.70 -10.28
N SER A 172 -20.97 6.27 -11.42
CA SER A 172 -21.75 5.56 -12.44
C SER A 172 -20.96 5.13 -13.68
N GLU A 173 -19.72 5.59 -13.89
CA GLU A 173 -19.05 5.48 -15.21
C GLU A 173 -18.47 4.09 -15.50
N PHE A 174 -18.02 3.38 -14.47
CA PHE A 174 -17.43 2.05 -14.62
C PHE A 174 -17.52 1.24 -13.32
N LYS A 175 -17.35 -0.07 -13.45
CA LYS A 175 -17.18 -1.02 -12.35
C LYS A 175 -15.73 -1.49 -12.33
N ILE A 176 -15.15 -1.60 -11.15
CA ILE A 176 -13.81 -2.14 -10.95
C ILE A 176 -13.94 -3.63 -10.67
N ILE A 177 -13.10 -4.44 -11.32
CA ILE A 177 -12.90 -5.83 -10.98
C ILE A 177 -11.48 -5.98 -10.44
N LEU A 178 -11.37 -6.05 -9.11
CA LEU A 178 -10.13 -6.24 -8.38
C LEU A 178 -9.78 -7.73 -8.33
N THR A 179 -8.65 -8.12 -8.92
CA THR A 179 -8.21 -9.52 -8.88
C THR A 179 -7.40 -9.80 -7.62
N ALA A 180 -7.49 -11.00 -7.05
CA ALA A 180 -6.73 -11.45 -5.87
C ALA A 180 -6.02 -12.78 -6.15
N SER A 181 -4.83 -13.03 -5.59
CA SER A 181 -4.19 -14.36 -5.70
C SER A 181 -4.96 -15.47 -4.96
N GLY A 182 -5.73 -15.08 -3.92
CA GLY A 182 -6.37 -15.98 -2.97
C GLY A 182 -5.46 -16.47 -1.83
N GLY A 183 -4.19 -16.08 -1.84
CA GLY A 183 -3.23 -16.41 -0.77
C GLY A 183 -2.84 -17.90 -0.70
N PRO A 184 -1.95 -18.26 0.25
CA PRO A 184 -1.46 -19.64 0.42
C PRO A 184 -2.52 -20.66 0.84
N PHE A 185 -3.66 -20.20 1.37
CA PHE A 185 -4.71 -21.08 1.91
C PHE A 185 -5.94 -21.18 1.00
N ARG A 186 -5.87 -20.68 -0.24
CA ARG A 186 -6.95 -20.82 -1.22
C ARG A 186 -7.40 -22.29 -1.33
N GLY A 187 -8.70 -22.52 -1.18
CA GLY A 187 -9.31 -23.86 -1.22
C GLY A 187 -9.26 -24.65 0.09
N TRP A 188 -8.71 -24.08 1.16
CA TRP A 188 -8.78 -24.68 2.50
C TRP A 188 -10.16 -24.48 3.12
N LYS A 189 -10.48 -25.28 4.14
CA LYS A 189 -11.69 -25.14 4.97
C LYS A 189 -11.37 -24.54 6.33
N LYS A 190 -12.39 -24.02 7.03
CA LYS A 190 -12.27 -23.42 8.38
C LYS A 190 -11.51 -24.31 9.37
N GLU A 191 -11.75 -25.61 9.35
CA GLU A 191 -11.09 -26.55 10.27
C GLU A 191 -9.58 -26.61 10.05
N GLN A 192 -9.14 -26.53 8.78
CA GLN A 192 -7.71 -26.57 8.43
C GLN A 192 -6.99 -25.30 8.89
N LEU A 193 -7.67 -24.15 8.85
CA LEU A 193 -7.12 -22.85 9.28
C LEU A 193 -6.76 -22.79 10.77
N THR A 194 -7.33 -23.66 11.61
CA THR A 194 -7.06 -23.70 13.05
C THR A 194 -5.61 -24.08 13.40
N THR A 195 -4.91 -24.73 12.47
CA THR A 195 -3.54 -25.23 12.65
C THR A 195 -2.48 -24.36 11.96
N VAL A 196 -2.89 -23.27 11.33
CA VAL A 196 -2.00 -22.38 10.58
C VAL A 196 -0.97 -21.72 11.50
N THR A 197 0.29 -21.80 11.07
CA THR A 197 1.44 -21.16 11.74
C THR A 197 1.98 -19.99 10.91
N PRO A 198 2.76 -19.06 11.51
CA PRO A 198 3.41 -17.98 10.77
C PRO A 198 4.27 -18.49 9.61
N ALA A 199 5.02 -19.57 9.83
CA ALA A 199 5.87 -20.18 8.80
C ALA A 199 5.09 -20.72 7.61
N MET A 200 3.85 -21.17 7.80
CA MET A 200 2.96 -21.59 6.72
C MET A 200 2.41 -20.38 5.96
N ALA A 201 1.93 -19.36 6.68
CA ALA A 201 1.33 -18.18 6.09
C ALA A 201 2.33 -17.33 5.30
N LEU A 202 3.61 -17.34 5.68
CA LEU A 202 4.68 -16.61 4.98
C LEU A 202 5.08 -17.22 3.62
N ARG A 203 4.52 -18.36 3.21
CA ARG A 203 4.82 -19.03 1.94
C ARG A 203 3.83 -18.61 0.83
N HIS A 204 3.91 -17.36 0.40
CA HIS A 204 3.02 -16.87 -0.67
C HIS A 204 3.32 -17.56 -2.02
N PRO A 205 2.30 -17.98 -2.80
CA PRO A 205 2.51 -18.75 -4.02
C PRO A 205 3.17 -17.98 -5.18
N ASN A 206 2.86 -16.69 -5.33
CA ASN A 206 3.22 -15.92 -6.53
C ASN A 206 4.17 -14.73 -6.30
N TRP A 207 4.34 -14.28 -5.06
CA TRP A 207 4.93 -12.99 -4.75
C TRP A 207 5.93 -13.12 -3.61
N ASN A 208 7.05 -12.41 -3.71
CA ASN A 208 8.00 -12.25 -2.60
C ASN A 208 7.79 -10.86 -1.97
N MET A 209 7.16 -10.84 -0.79
CA MET A 209 6.68 -9.60 -0.17
C MET A 209 7.09 -9.50 1.30
N GLY A 210 6.83 -8.35 1.92
CA GLY A 210 7.02 -8.18 3.36
C GLY A 210 6.10 -9.09 4.17
N SER A 211 6.48 -9.40 5.42
CA SER A 211 5.73 -10.33 6.27
C SER A 211 4.29 -9.89 6.52
N LYS A 212 4.03 -8.61 6.80
CA LYS A 212 2.68 -8.08 7.08
C LYS A 212 1.71 -8.31 5.92
N ILE A 213 2.06 -7.82 4.72
CA ILE A 213 1.24 -8.01 3.51
C ILE A 213 1.08 -9.50 3.15
N THR A 214 2.07 -10.33 3.48
CA THR A 214 1.98 -11.77 3.23
C THR A 214 0.93 -12.44 4.13
N ILE A 215 0.86 -12.04 5.41
CA ILE A 215 -0.22 -12.49 6.32
C ILE A 215 -1.58 -11.93 5.88
N ASP A 216 -1.64 -10.65 5.52
CA ASP A 216 -2.88 -10.04 5.03
C ASP A 216 -3.39 -10.70 3.74
N SER A 217 -2.50 -11.15 2.86
CA SER A 217 -2.86 -11.93 1.67
C SER A 217 -3.44 -13.30 2.06
N ALA A 218 -2.86 -13.96 3.07
CA ALA A 218 -3.36 -15.23 3.58
C ALA A 218 -4.78 -15.12 4.17
N THR A 219 -5.07 -14.04 4.91
CA THR A 219 -6.39 -13.78 5.50
C THR A 219 -7.40 -13.19 4.52
N MET A 220 -6.95 -12.79 3.32
CA MET A 220 -7.66 -11.91 2.38
C MET A 220 -7.94 -10.48 2.90
N MET A 221 -7.41 -10.10 4.07
CA MET A 221 -7.49 -8.71 4.55
C MET A 221 -6.78 -7.76 3.58
N ASN A 222 -5.70 -8.19 2.92
CA ASN A 222 -4.99 -7.38 1.93
C ASN A 222 -5.96 -6.88 0.85
N LYS A 223 -6.78 -7.80 0.31
CA LYS A 223 -7.78 -7.46 -0.70
C LYS A 223 -8.88 -6.56 -0.14
N GLY A 224 -9.23 -6.74 1.13
CA GLY A 224 -10.17 -5.86 1.82
C GLY A 224 -9.66 -4.42 1.93
N LEU A 225 -8.41 -4.23 2.31
CA LEU A 225 -7.75 -2.90 2.34
C LEU A 225 -7.74 -2.27 0.95
N GLU A 226 -7.45 -3.06 -0.09
CA GLU A 226 -7.40 -2.59 -1.48
C GLU A 226 -8.77 -2.22 -2.04
N VAL A 227 -9.87 -2.84 -1.57
CA VAL A 227 -11.24 -2.41 -1.89
C VAL A 227 -11.50 -0.99 -1.39
N ILE A 228 -11.14 -0.69 -0.14
CA ILE A 228 -11.27 0.65 0.44
C ILE A 228 -10.37 1.65 -0.31
N GLU A 229 -9.14 1.26 -0.61
CA GLU A 229 -8.23 2.09 -1.40
C GLU A 229 -8.79 2.40 -2.80
N ALA A 230 -9.36 1.41 -3.49
CA ALA A 230 -9.97 1.60 -4.81
C ALA A 230 -11.17 2.55 -4.78
N HIS A 231 -11.99 2.46 -3.74
CA HIS A 231 -13.09 3.41 -3.51
C HIS A 231 -12.56 4.85 -3.49
N PHE A 232 -11.51 5.13 -2.71
CA PHE A 232 -10.95 6.47 -2.59
C PHE A 232 -10.19 6.93 -3.82
N LEU A 233 -9.35 6.08 -4.41
CA LEU A 233 -8.55 6.45 -5.59
C LEU A 233 -9.41 6.77 -6.82
N PHE A 234 -10.48 6.00 -7.03
CA PHE A 234 -11.24 6.05 -8.27
C PHE A 234 -12.62 6.67 -8.14
N GLY A 235 -13.08 6.95 -6.91
CA GLY A 235 -14.39 7.57 -6.66
C GLY A 235 -15.55 6.67 -7.06
N VAL A 236 -15.41 5.35 -6.86
CA VAL A 236 -16.44 4.35 -7.17
C VAL A 236 -17.07 3.84 -5.90
N ALA A 237 -18.39 3.64 -5.91
CA ALA A 237 -19.10 3.05 -4.77
C ALA A 237 -18.67 1.60 -4.51
N TYR A 238 -18.76 1.14 -3.25
CA TYR A 238 -18.31 -0.21 -2.87
C TYR A 238 -19.02 -1.34 -3.63
N ASP A 239 -20.30 -1.16 -4.00
CA ASP A 239 -21.07 -2.11 -4.81
C ASP A 239 -20.63 -2.17 -6.29
N ARG A 240 -19.83 -1.18 -6.73
CA ARG A 240 -19.15 -1.13 -8.03
C ARG A 240 -17.73 -1.66 -7.98
N ILE A 241 -17.31 -2.28 -6.88
CA ILE A 241 -16.02 -2.95 -6.74
C ILE A 241 -16.28 -4.44 -6.55
N GLU A 242 -16.00 -5.25 -7.57
CA GLU A 242 -16.07 -6.70 -7.50
C GLU A 242 -14.68 -7.29 -7.26
N VAL A 243 -14.57 -8.24 -6.33
CA VAL A 243 -13.34 -9.02 -6.13
C VAL A 243 -13.47 -10.36 -6.82
N LEU A 244 -12.48 -10.71 -7.64
CA LEU A 244 -12.32 -12.04 -8.23
C LEU A 244 -10.98 -12.66 -7.82
N VAL A 245 -10.98 -13.94 -7.47
CA VAL A 245 -9.74 -14.68 -7.25
C VAL A 245 -9.19 -15.14 -8.60
N HIS A 246 -7.99 -14.65 -8.92
CA HIS A 246 -7.19 -14.99 -10.10
C HIS A 246 -5.84 -15.57 -9.64
N PRO A 247 -5.75 -16.91 -9.45
CA PRO A 247 -4.59 -17.55 -8.80
C PRO A 247 -3.27 -17.37 -9.56
N GLN A 248 -3.31 -17.06 -10.86
CA GLN A 248 -2.10 -16.90 -11.67
C GLN A 248 -1.47 -15.51 -11.53
N SER A 249 -2.18 -14.52 -10.98
CA SER A 249 -1.70 -13.13 -10.82
C SER A 249 -1.08 -12.54 -12.10
N ILE A 250 -1.72 -12.81 -13.25
CA ILE A 250 -1.32 -12.26 -14.56
C ILE A 250 -2.24 -11.10 -14.94
N VAL A 251 -3.55 -11.28 -14.77
CA VAL A 251 -4.50 -10.18 -14.86
C VAL A 251 -4.49 -9.45 -13.52
N HIS A 252 -3.89 -8.26 -13.50
CA HIS A 252 -3.66 -7.52 -12.27
C HIS A 252 -4.90 -6.76 -11.80
N SER A 253 -5.79 -6.33 -12.70
CA SER A 253 -7.17 -5.89 -12.44
C SER A 253 -7.83 -5.47 -13.74
N MET A 254 -9.14 -5.18 -13.69
CA MET A 254 -9.94 -4.82 -14.85
C MET A 254 -10.91 -3.68 -14.54
N VAL A 255 -11.37 -3.02 -15.60
CA VAL A 255 -12.43 -2.01 -15.60
C VAL A 255 -13.51 -2.43 -16.59
N GLU A 256 -14.74 -2.56 -16.09
CA GLU A 256 -15.95 -2.82 -16.87
C GLU A 256 -16.70 -1.51 -17.11
N TYR A 257 -16.88 -1.14 -18.37
CA TYR A 257 -17.57 0.09 -18.79
C TYR A 257 -19.07 -0.16 -19.03
N GLN A 258 -19.86 0.92 -19.13
CA GLN A 258 -21.32 0.87 -19.27
C GLN A 258 -21.82 0.15 -20.53
N ASP A 259 -20.99 0.06 -21.56
CA ASP A 259 -21.27 -0.65 -22.81
C ASP A 259 -21.04 -2.18 -22.71
N GLY A 260 -20.58 -2.65 -21.54
CA GLY A 260 -20.21 -4.05 -21.28
C GLY A 260 -18.77 -4.41 -21.67
N SER A 261 -17.99 -3.45 -22.19
CA SER A 261 -16.58 -3.66 -22.51
C SER A 261 -15.75 -3.80 -21.23
N ILE A 262 -14.85 -4.79 -21.19
CA ILE A 262 -13.89 -4.97 -20.10
C ILE A 262 -12.47 -4.71 -20.64
N ILE A 263 -11.78 -3.74 -20.03
CA ILE A 263 -10.37 -3.49 -20.27
C ILE A 263 -9.58 -4.06 -19.09
N ALA A 264 -8.57 -4.87 -19.38
CA ALA A 264 -7.73 -5.53 -18.40
C ALA A 264 -6.26 -5.16 -18.61
N GLN A 265 -5.52 -4.96 -17.51
CA GLN A 265 -4.06 -4.85 -17.57
C GLN A 265 -3.44 -6.18 -17.17
N LEU A 266 -2.55 -6.68 -18.03
CA LEU A 266 -1.86 -7.95 -17.88
C LEU A 266 -0.36 -7.73 -17.79
N GLY A 267 0.32 -8.54 -16.97
CA GLY A 267 1.78 -8.55 -16.90
C GLY A 267 2.30 -9.66 -16.01
N MET A 268 3.62 -9.75 -15.90
CA MET A 268 4.23 -10.59 -14.87
C MET A 268 3.91 -10.03 -13.48
N PRO A 269 3.82 -10.88 -12.44
CA PRO A 269 3.74 -10.44 -11.06
C PRO A 269 5.08 -9.84 -10.61
N ASP A 270 5.33 -8.60 -11.02
CA ASP A 270 6.57 -7.86 -10.80
C ASP A 270 6.23 -6.39 -10.48
N MET A 271 6.59 -5.91 -9.29
CA MET A 271 6.25 -4.54 -8.86
C MET A 271 7.03 -3.46 -9.61
N ARG A 272 8.10 -3.80 -10.34
CA ARG A 272 8.80 -2.83 -11.19
C ARG A 272 7.88 -2.29 -12.29
N LEU A 273 6.90 -3.06 -12.75
CA LEU A 273 5.88 -2.61 -13.72
C LEU A 273 5.07 -1.40 -13.19
N PRO A 274 4.30 -1.53 -12.08
CA PRO A 274 3.50 -0.42 -11.57
C PRO A 274 4.36 0.72 -11.01
N ILE A 275 5.53 0.43 -10.42
CA ILE A 275 6.48 1.47 -9.98
C ILE A 275 6.98 2.29 -11.18
N GLN A 276 7.44 1.63 -12.24
CA GLN A 276 7.87 2.31 -13.46
C GLN A 276 6.74 3.14 -14.05
N TYR A 277 5.53 2.60 -14.13
CA TYR A 277 4.40 3.34 -14.68
C TYR A 277 4.09 4.61 -13.86
N ALA A 278 4.11 4.53 -12.53
CA ALA A 278 3.91 5.71 -11.69
C ALA A 278 4.98 6.79 -11.90
N LEU A 279 6.23 6.37 -12.11
CA LEU A 279 7.36 7.26 -12.35
C LEU A 279 7.49 7.74 -13.80
N SER A 280 6.95 7.03 -14.78
CA SER A 280 6.97 7.42 -16.20
C SER A 280 5.71 8.15 -16.65
N TYR A 281 4.60 8.03 -15.91
CA TYR A 281 3.32 8.63 -16.26
C TYR A 281 3.45 10.13 -16.60
N PRO A 282 2.79 10.60 -17.69
CA PRO A 282 1.82 9.88 -18.55
C PRO A 282 2.44 8.97 -19.62
N ASP A 283 3.75 8.95 -19.77
CA ASP A 283 4.46 8.16 -20.77
C ASP A 283 4.75 6.73 -20.29
N ARG A 284 5.25 5.90 -21.21
CA ARG A 284 5.84 4.60 -20.89
C ARG A 284 7.31 4.61 -21.27
N TRP A 285 8.15 4.04 -20.41
CA TRP A 285 9.56 3.77 -20.73
C TRP A 285 9.73 2.32 -21.13
N ASP A 286 10.87 2.02 -21.77
CA ASP A 286 11.25 0.66 -22.10
C ASP A 286 11.36 -0.20 -20.84
N ALA A 287 10.98 -1.47 -20.96
CA ALA A 287 11.06 -2.40 -19.86
C ALA A 287 12.52 -2.84 -19.65
N SER A 288 12.98 -2.82 -18.40
CA SER A 288 14.27 -3.38 -18.00
C SER A 288 14.18 -4.82 -17.49
N PHE A 289 12.99 -5.42 -17.61
CA PHE A 289 12.65 -6.76 -17.16
C PHE A 289 12.08 -7.61 -18.30
N ASN A 290 11.97 -8.91 -18.07
CA ASN A 290 11.68 -9.90 -19.11
C ASN A 290 10.36 -9.64 -19.84
N GLU A 291 10.35 -9.94 -21.14
CA GLU A 291 9.14 -9.92 -21.95
C GLU A 291 8.11 -10.94 -21.43
N PHE A 292 6.85 -10.53 -21.42
CA PHE A 292 5.73 -11.38 -21.02
C PHE A 292 5.09 -12.05 -22.24
N SER A 293 5.03 -13.38 -22.25
CA SER A 293 4.30 -14.15 -23.27
C SER A 293 3.05 -14.79 -22.67
N LEU A 294 1.90 -14.61 -23.34
CA LEU A 294 0.64 -15.23 -22.95
C LEU A 294 0.49 -16.68 -23.47
N ALA A 295 1.32 -17.07 -24.45
CA ALA A 295 1.20 -18.37 -25.11
C ALA A 295 1.31 -19.52 -24.10
N GLY A 296 0.36 -20.46 -24.15
CA GLY A 296 0.33 -21.65 -23.29
C GLY A 296 -0.12 -21.42 -21.85
N LYS A 297 -0.52 -20.19 -21.47
CA LYS A 297 -1.01 -19.89 -20.11
C LYS A 297 -2.52 -20.10 -20.01
N THR A 298 -2.97 -20.61 -18.86
CA THR A 298 -4.39 -20.69 -18.50
C THR A 298 -4.69 -19.61 -17.48
N LEU A 299 -5.71 -18.80 -17.74
CA LEU A 299 -6.21 -17.79 -16.82
C LEU A 299 -7.55 -18.26 -16.25
N SER A 300 -7.66 -18.35 -14.93
CA SER A 300 -8.91 -18.74 -14.25
C SER A 300 -9.37 -17.64 -13.31
N PHE A 301 -10.69 -17.54 -13.14
CA PHE A 301 -11.33 -16.58 -12.24
C PHE A 301 -12.41 -17.30 -11.43
N GLU A 302 -12.45 -17.04 -10.13
CA GLU A 302 -13.47 -17.58 -9.23
C GLU A 302 -13.90 -16.52 -8.21
N LYS A 303 -15.09 -16.68 -7.62
CA LYS A 303 -15.53 -15.80 -6.53
C LYS A 303 -14.70 -16.08 -5.26
N PRO A 304 -14.41 -15.07 -4.44
CA PRO A 304 -13.77 -15.28 -3.16
C PRO A 304 -14.66 -16.09 -2.22
N ASP A 305 -14.06 -16.98 -1.42
CA ASP A 305 -14.74 -17.72 -0.36
C ASP A 305 -14.85 -16.85 0.90
N LEU A 306 -15.93 -16.07 0.98
CA LEU A 306 -16.21 -15.16 2.11
C LEU A 306 -16.61 -15.90 3.39
N GLU A 307 -16.98 -17.18 3.29
CA GLU A 307 -17.28 -17.99 4.47
C GLU A 307 -15.98 -18.36 5.16
N THR A 308 -15.01 -18.89 4.42
CA THR A 308 -13.71 -19.31 4.98
C THR A 308 -12.77 -18.14 5.25
N PHE A 309 -12.85 -17.06 4.46
CA PHE A 309 -12.00 -15.86 4.59
C PHE A 309 -12.85 -14.60 4.80
N PRO A 310 -13.40 -14.38 6.02
CA PRO A 310 -14.37 -13.31 6.26
C PRO A 310 -13.75 -11.92 6.35
N ALA A 311 -12.41 -11.81 6.40
CA ALA A 311 -11.72 -10.53 6.50
C ALA A 311 -12.06 -9.57 5.34
N LEU A 312 -12.27 -10.12 4.14
CA LEU A 312 -12.72 -9.32 2.99
C LEU A 312 -14.10 -8.71 3.25
N LYS A 313 -15.03 -9.48 3.82
CA LYS A 313 -16.38 -9.00 4.18
C LYS A 313 -16.32 -7.89 5.22
N LEU A 314 -15.51 -8.06 6.27
CA LEU A 314 -15.29 -7.02 7.29
C LEU A 314 -14.82 -5.70 6.66
N ALA A 315 -13.90 -5.75 5.70
CA ALA A 315 -13.41 -4.55 5.05
C ALA A 315 -14.48 -3.82 4.22
N TYR A 316 -15.34 -4.55 3.51
CA TYR A 316 -16.51 -3.95 2.85
C TYR A 316 -17.43 -3.26 3.87
N GLU A 317 -17.73 -3.92 4.98
CA GLU A 317 -18.59 -3.37 6.03
C GLU A 317 -17.99 -2.11 6.67
N CYS A 318 -16.69 -2.13 6.99
CA CYS A 318 -15.99 -0.99 7.57
C CYS A 318 -15.92 0.19 6.59
N GLY A 319 -15.60 -0.11 5.32
CA GLY A 319 -15.54 0.88 4.26
C GLY A 319 -16.88 1.56 3.99
N GLN A 320 -17.97 0.79 3.91
CA GLN A 320 -19.32 1.30 3.67
C GLN A 320 -19.85 2.15 4.84
N GLN A 321 -19.54 1.76 6.08
CA GLN A 321 -19.86 2.57 7.26
C GLN A 321 -19.05 3.87 7.29
N GLY A 322 -17.79 3.83 6.85
CA GLY A 322 -16.91 4.99 6.77
C GLY A 322 -16.58 5.59 8.14
N GLY A 323 -16.31 6.90 8.16
CA GLY A 323 -15.82 7.59 9.35
C GLY A 323 -14.46 7.05 9.78
N THR A 324 -14.24 6.94 11.09
CA THR A 324 -12.98 6.40 11.66
C THR A 324 -12.84 4.88 11.57
N LEU A 325 -13.88 4.15 11.18
CA LEU A 325 -13.90 2.69 11.27
C LEU A 325 -12.85 1.98 10.38
N PRO A 326 -12.59 2.42 9.13
CA PRO A 326 -11.48 1.89 8.33
C PRO A 326 -10.10 2.04 8.99
N ALA A 327 -9.84 3.17 9.65
CA ALA A 327 -8.59 3.41 10.38
C ALA A 327 -8.44 2.44 11.57
N VAL A 328 -9.53 2.25 12.32
CA VAL A 328 -9.59 1.29 13.44
C VAL A 328 -9.34 -0.14 12.97
N MET A 329 -10.00 -0.56 11.89
CA MET A 329 -9.80 -1.88 11.30
C MET A 329 -8.35 -2.09 10.88
N ASN A 330 -7.75 -1.14 10.16
CA ASN A 330 -6.36 -1.22 9.73
C ASN A 330 -5.40 -1.33 10.94
N ALA A 331 -5.57 -0.46 11.94
CA ALA A 331 -4.72 -0.40 13.12
C ALA A 331 -4.81 -1.69 13.96
N ALA A 332 -6.03 -2.20 14.20
CA ALA A 332 -6.24 -3.46 14.90
C ALA A 332 -5.63 -4.64 14.14
N ASN A 333 -5.82 -4.69 12.80
CA ASN A 333 -5.23 -5.72 11.96
C ASN A 333 -3.69 -5.70 12.02
N GLU A 334 -3.06 -4.53 11.98
CA GLU A 334 -1.59 -4.42 12.12
C GLU A 334 -1.08 -5.03 13.44
N ILE A 335 -1.73 -4.73 14.57
CA ILE A 335 -1.39 -5.29 15.88
C ILE A 335 -1.59 -6.80 15.89
N CYS A 336 -2.71 -7.28 15.36
CA CYS A 336 -3.04 -8.71 15.32
C CYS A 336 -2.07 -9.51 14.44
N VAL A 337 -1.74 -8.99 13.25
CA VAL A 337 -0.74 -9.61 12.36
C VAL A 337 0.62 -9.67 13.03
N HIS A 338 1.05 -8.58 13.68
CA HIS A 338 2.30 -8.57 14.43
C HIS A 338 2.28 -9.60 15.57
N ALA A 339 1.19 -9.70 16.32
CA ALA A 339 1.04 -10.68 17.40
C ALA A 339 1.06 -12.12 16.87
N PHE A 340 0.40 -12.40 15.74
CA PHE A 340 0.43 -13.70 15.08
C PHE A 340 1.84 -14.08 14.61
N LEU A 341 2.55 -13.15 13.96
CA LEU A 341 3.94 -13.37 13.52
C LEU A 341 4.88 -13.72 14.67
N HIS A 342 4.59 -13.23 15.88
CA HIS A 342 5.33 -13.52 17.10
C HIS A 342 4.71 -14.65 17.95
N SER A 343 3.82 -15.45 17.36
CA SER A 343 3.16 -16.60 18.00
C SER A 343 2.42 -16.27 19.29
N ARG A 344 1.94 -15.02 19.45
CA ARG A 344 1.15 -14.59 20.61
C ARG A 344 -0.33 -14.89 20.48
N ILE A 345 -0.82 -15.03 19.25
CA ILE A 345 -2.20 -15.42 18.92
C ILE A 345 -2.19 -16.41 17.76
N LYS A 346 -3.31 -17.11 17.56
CA LYS A 346 -3.54 -18.03 16.45
C LYS A 346 -4.09 -17.29 15.22
N TYR A 347 -4.05 -17.96 14.08
CA TYR A 347 -4.47 -17.40 12.80
C TYR A 347 -5.92 -16.87 12.78
N HIS A 348 -6.88 -17.62 13.31
CA HIS A 348 -8.29 -17.20 13.36
C HIS A 348 -8.52 -16.01 14.32
N GLU A 349 -7.66 -15.86 15.32
CA GLU A 349 -7.78 -14.79 16.31
C GLU A 349 -7.42 -13.42 15.73
N ILE A 350 -6.70 -13.38 14.60
CA ILE A 350 -6.42 -12.12 13.87
C ILE A 350 -7.74 -11.43 13.54
N LEU A 351 -8.65 -12.16 12.90
CA LEU A 351 -9.92 -11.60 12.48
C LEU A 351 -10.87 -11.40 13.68
N GLU A 352 -10.95 -12.35 14.60
CA GLU A 352 -11.80 -12.25 15.80
C GLU A 352 -11.52 -10.96 16.60
N ILE A 353 -10.24 -10.65 16.82
CA ILE A 353 -9.82 -9.47 17.58
C ILE A 353 -10.03 -8.20 16.76
N THR A 354 -9.76 -8.23 15.45
CA THR A 354 -10.00 -7.09 14.55
C THR A 354 -11.48 -6.74 14.49
N GLU A 355 -12.37 -7.73 14.28
CA GLU A 355 -13.83 -7.55 14.27
C GLU A 355 -14.34 -6.99 15.60
N ARG A 356 -13.86 -7.55 16.72
CA ARG A 356 -14.23 -7.07 18.05
C ARG A 356 -13.80 -5.62 18.27
N THR A 357 -12.59 -5.26 17.84
CA THR A 357 -12.08 -3.89 17.94
C THR A 357 -12.94 -2.91 17.13
N CYS A 358 -13.30 -3.29 15.90
CA CYS A 358 -14.22 -2.49 15.07
C CYS A 358 -15.60 -2.32 15.72
N ARG A 359 -16.18 -3.41 16.24
CA ARG A 359 -17.52 -3.40 16.84
C ARG A 359 -17.60 -2.55 18.11
N ASP A 360 -16.57 -2.63 18.95
CA ASP A 360 -16.56 -1.97 20.25
C ASP A 360 -16.16 -0.48 20.13
N HIS A 361 -15.67 -0.06 18.95
CA HIS A 361 -15.37 1.34 18.62
C HIS A 361 -16.64 2.17 18.42
N LYS A 362 -16.61 3.43 18.87
CA LYS A 362 -17.64 4.41 18.54
C LYS A 362 -17.16 5.24 17.36
N SER A 363 -17.64 4.90 16.15
CA SER A 363 -17.19 5.59 14.94
C SER A 363 -17.57 7.08 14.95
N GLU A 364 -16.59 7.92 14.64
CA GLU A 364 -16.74 9.36 14.47
C GLU A 364 -16.43 9.76 13.02
N LYS A 365 -16.67 11.04 12.68
CA LYS A 365 -16.27 11.57 11.37
C LYS A 365 -14.75 11.67 11.29
N ALA A 366 -14.17 11.16 10.20
CA ALA A 366 -12.73 11.22 9.91
C ALA A 366 -12.35 12.52 9.17
N ASP A 367 -12.79 13.67 9.68
CA ASP A 367 -12.65 14.97 8.99
C ASP A 367 -11.29 15.67 9.22
N ASN A 368 -10.49 15.17 10.16
CA ASN A 368 -9.19 15.74 10.48
C ASN A 368 -8.18 14.68 10.95
N LEU A 369 -6.90 14.98 10.76
CA LEU A 369 -5.79 14.09 11.10
C LEU A 369 -5.77 13.68 12.58
N LYS A 370 -6.08 14.60 13.50
CA LYS A 370 -6.05 14.32 14.94
C LYS A 370 -7.07 13.26 15.33
N THR A 371 -8.30 13.32 14.81
CA THR A 371 -9.33 12.32 15.05
C THR A 371 -8.93 10.96 14.49
N ILE A 372 -8.35 10.92 13.30
CA ILE A 372 -7.87 9.68 12.66
C ILE A 372 -6.75 9.03 13.48
N LEU A 373 -5.74 9.82 13.89
CA LEU A 373 -4.63 9.32 14.72
C LEU A 373 -5.09 8.87 16.10
N ALA A 374 -6.08 9.55 16.70
CA ALA A 374 -6.65 9.14 17.97
C ALA A 374 -7.40 7.80 17.85
N ALA A 375 -8.14 7.58 16.75
CA ALA A 375 -8.82 6.32 16.48
C ALA A 375 -7.83 5.18 16.20
N ASP A 376 -6.76 5.43 15.42
CA ASP A 376 -5.67 4.47 15.20
C ASP A 376 -5.02 4.08 16.53
N ALA A 377 -4.64 5.06 17.37
CA ALA A 377 -4.02 4.80 18.67
C ALA A 377 -4.94 4.00 19.61
N TRP A 378 -6.22 4.39 19.72
CA TRP A 378 -7.21 3.66 20.52
C TRP A 378 -7.34 2.20 20.05
N ALA A 379 -7.42 1.97 18.74
CA ALA A 379 -7.56 0.63 18.18
C ALA A 379 -6.33 -0.24 18.47
N ARG A 380 -5.13 0.34 18.43
CA ARG A 380 -3.90 -0.38 18.77
C ARG A 380 -3.87 -0.80 20.24
N GLU A 381 -4.21 0.13 21.14
CA GLU A 381 -4.27 -0.12 22.58
C GLU A 381 -5.31 -1.20 22.89
N TYR A 382 -6.53 -1.05 22.36
CA TYR A 382 -7.62 -1.98 22.62
C TYR A 382 -7.33 -3.39 22.07
N ALA A 383 -6.78 -3.51 20.86
CA ALA A 383 -6.38 -4.79 20.30
C ALA A 383 -5.31 -5.48 21.17
N GLU A 384 -4.33 -4.73 21.68
CA GLU A 384 -3.27 -5.27 22.55
C GLU A 384 -3.82 -5.72 23.92
N GLU A 385 -4.82 -5.02 24.47
CA GLU A 385 -5.55 -5.45 25.67
C GLU A 385 -6.26 -6.78 25.45
N LEU A 386 -6.99 -6.92 24.33
CA LEU A 386 -7.70 -8.16 23.97
C LEU A 386 -6.73 -9.33 23.79
N ILE A 387 -5.57 -9.10 23.17
CA ILE A 387 -4.52 -10.12 23.03
C ILE A 387 -3.99 -10.53 24.40
N SER A 388 -3.79 -9.58 25.31
CA SER A 388 -3.23 -9.85 26.64
C SER A 388 -4.17 -10.67 27.53
N GLN A 389 -5.48 -10.56 27.33
CA GLN A 389 -6.51 -11.33 28.04
C GLN A 389 -6.62 -12.80 27.58
N LYS A 390 -6.01 -13.17 26.45
CA LYS A 390 -6.02 -14.55 25.90
C LYS A 390 -4.84 -15.41 26.38
N LYS A 391 -3.94 -14.86 27.19
CA LYS A 391 -2.92 -15.62 27.93
C LYS A 391 -3.55 -16.36 29.10
#